data_AF-A0A0D2XQ55-F1
#
_entry.id   AF-A0A0D2XQ55-F1
#
_cell.length_a   1.000
_cell.length_b   1.000
_cell.length_c   1.000
_cell.angle_alpha   90.00
_cell.angle_beta   90.00
_cell.angle_gamma   90.00
#
_symmetry.space_group_name_H-M   'P 1'
#
loop_
_entity.id
_entity.type
_entity.pdbx_description
1 polymer ?
#
loop_
_entity_poly.entity_id
_entity_poly.type
_entity_poly.pdbx_seq_one_letter_code
_entity_poly.pdbx_strand_id
1 'polypeptide(L)'
;MRFSIASSLLFLTSVASAASSWSFTDGSVTVGSKRAHGVTAKFSDQKPTKKPLVLGKTDTIKVSLTTTEAGEPKRPHQAFLILTESTGLEAPFPLKMKASGKGEAEISQKDLPIQLLLSDEPIKANLVLGSFGSSQPSHLPRLRYRGSA
;
A
#
# COMPACT_ATOMS: atom_id res chain seq x y z
N MET A 1 56.62 -43.10 -10.01
CA MET A 1 55.68 -42.05 -10.47
C MET A 1 54.89 -41.57 -9.26
N ARG A 2 55.01 -40.30 -8.87
CA ARG A 2 54.26 -39.72 -7.74
C ARG A 2 53.22 -38.77 -8.33
N PHE A 3 51.95 -39.14 -8.28
CA PHE A 3 50.86 -38.29 -8.77
C PHE A 3 50.54 -37.23 -7.70
N SER A 4 50.77 -35.97 -8.04
CA SER A 4 50.40 -34.83 -7.20
C SER A 4 48.91 -34.54 -7.42
N ILE A 5 48.08 -34.77 -6.40
CA ILE A 5 46.65 -34.47 -6.45
C ILE A 5 46.50 -32.98 -6.11
N ALA A 6 46.44 -32.14 -7.13
CA ALA A 6 46.09 -30.73 -6.98
C ALA A 6 44.57 -30.62 -6.74
N SER A 7 44.17 -30.39 -5.49
CA SER A 7 42.77 -30.08 -5.14
C SER A 7 42.43 -28.66 -5.59
N SER A 8 41.78 -28.52 -6.75
CA SER A 8 41.20 -27.25 -7.20
C SER A 8 39.89 -27.00 -6.45
N LEU A 9 39.90 -26.12 -5.46
CA LEU A 9 38.71 -25.65 -4.75
C LEU A 9 37.97 -24.63 -5.64
N LEU A 10 36.85 -25.03 -6.24
CA LEU A 10 35.94 -24.14 -6.95
C LEU A 10 35.05 -23.38 -5.94
N PHE A 11 35.33 -22.10 -5.71
CA PHE A 11 34.43 -21.22 -4.97
C PHE A 11 33.32 -20.74 -5.91
N LEU A 12 32.10 -21.28 -5.76
CA LEU A 12 30.90 -20.67 -6.36
C LEU A 12 30.52 -19.44 -5.52
N THR A 13 30.86 -18.24 -5.99
CA THR A 13 30.32 -17.00 -5.45
C THR A 13 28.91 -16.80 -5.99
N SER A 14 27.89 -17.13 -5.21
CA SER A 14 26.52 -16.76 -5.56
C SER A 14 26.39 -15.24 -5.41
N VAL A 15 26.25 -14.51 -6.51
CA VAL A 15 25.83 -13.11 -6.47
C VAL A 15 24.37 -13.07 -6.05
N ALA A 16 24.12 -12.78 -4.77
CA ALA A 16 22.77 -12.50 -4.30
C ALA A 16 22.30 -11.19 -4.96
N SER A 17 21.48 -11.28 -6.01
CA SER A 17 20.79 -10.11 -6.55
C SER A 17 19.79 -9.65 -5.50
N ALA A 18 20.03 -8.48 -4.89
CA ALA A 18 19.04 -7.85 -4.05
C ALA A 18 17.83 -7.47 -4.90
N ALA A 19 16.71 -8.12 -4.65
CA ALA A 19 15.43 -7.72 -5.21
C ALA A 19 15.13 -6.28 -4.80
N SER A 20 14.91 -5.38 -5.76
CA SER A 20 14.38 -4.05 -5.46
C SER A 20 13.00 -4.18 -4.80
N SER A 21 12.75 -3.43 -3.73
CA SER A 21 11.45 -3.43 -3.05
C SER A 21 10.61 -2.24 -3.49
N TRP A 22 9.29 -2.46 -3.61
CA TRP A 22 8.32 -1.38 -3.80
C TRP A 22 8.07 -0.64 -2.48
N SER A 23 7.97 0.68 -2.54
CA SER A 23 7.60 1.54 -1.42
C SER A 23 6.81 2.75 -1.94
N PHE A 24 6.55 3.73 -1.07
CA PHE A 24 5.97 5.00 -1.47
C PHE A 24 6.45 6.17 -0.61
N THR A 25 6.31 7.38 -1.14
CA THR A 25 6.52 8.65 -0.45
C THR A 25 5.27 9.51 -0.50
N ASP A 26 5.25 10.56 0.31
CA ASP A 26 4.21 11.60 0.28
C ASP A 26 2.78 11.09 0.45
N GLY A 27 2.62 10.01 1.22
CA GLY A 27 1.32 9.43 1.54
C GLY A 27 0.44 10.42 2.29
N SER A 28 -0.76 10.66 1.76
CA SER A 28 -1.80 11.44 2.42
C SER A 28 -3.18 10.85 2.22
N VAL A 29 -4.00 10.96 3.24
CA VAL A 29 -5.41 10.60 3.21
C VAL A 29 -6.23 11.81 3.63
N THR A 30 -7.25 12.12 2.86
CA THR A 30 -8.23 13.16 3.16
C THR A 30 -9.59 12.51 3.27
N VAL A 31 -10.32 12.84 4.34
CA VAL A 31 -11.71 12.44 4.51
C VAL A 31 -12.57 13.67 4.61
N GLY A 32 -13.60 13.77 3.77
CA GLY A 32 -14.57 14.84 3.86
C GLY A 32 -15.61 14.80 2.75
N SER A 33 -16.65 15.60 2.92
CA SER A 33 -17.65 15.84 1.89
C SER A 33 -17.24 16.99 0.98
N LYS A 34 -17.82 17.03 -0.22
CA LYS A 34 -17.57 18.07 -1.24
C LYS A 34 -17.93 19.50 -0.77
N ARG A 35 -18.61 19.64 0.37
CA ARG A 35 -19.17 20.90 0.91
C ARG A 35 -18.51 21.36 2.22
N ALA A 36 -17.60 20.59 2.80
CA ALA A 36 -16.97 20.90 4.08
C ALA A 36 -15.44 20.76 4.00
N HIS A 37 -14.73 21.44 4.91
CA HIS A 37 -13.30 21.24 5.07
C HIS A 37 -13.02 19.80 5.57
N GLY A 38 -12.39 19.00 4.71
CA GLY A 38 -12.01 17.62 5.03
C GLY A 38 -10.82 17.55 5.99
N VAL A 39 -10.74 16.45 6.75
CA VAL A 39 -9.60 16.12 7.62
C VAL A 39 -8.52 15.44 6.78
N THR A 40 -7.32 16.00 6.76
CA THR A 40 -6.16 15.41 6.06
C THR A 40 -5.12 14.90 7.05
N ALA A 41 -4.66 13.67 6.85
CA ALA A 41 -3.58 13.06 7.61
C ALA A 41 -2.50 12.56 6.66
N LYS A 42 -1.23 12.76 7.02
CA LYS A 42 -0.08 12.19 6.32
C LYS A 42 0.31 10.85 6.92
N PHE A 43 0.81 9.95 6.08
CA PHE A 43 1.31 8.64 6.49
C PHE A 43 2.49 8.21 5.62
N SER A 44 3.28 7.28 6.14
CA SER A 44 4.34 6.58 5.41
C SER A 44 4.48 5.16 5.92
N ASP A 45 5.27 4.32 5.25
CA ASP A 45 5.55 2.92 5.61
C ASP A 45 5.88 2.74 7.09
N GLN A 46 6.65 3.68 7.64
CA GLN A 46 7.14 3.66 9.01
C GLN A 46 6.22 4.40 10.00
N LYS A 47 5.29 5.22 9.51
CA LYS A 47 4.46 6.13 10.31
C LYS A 47 2.98 6.04 9.88
N PRO A 48 2.21 5.08 10.41
CA PRO A 48 0.74 5.09 10.35
C PRO A 48 0.09 6.43 10.70
N THR A 49 -1.13 6.62 10.23
CA THR A 49 -2.06 7.55 10.87
C THR A 49 -2.31 7.14 12.32
N LYS A 50 -2.08 8.06 13.27
CA LYS A 50 -2.16 7.79 14.72
C LYS A 50 -3.59 7.52 15.23
N LYS A 51 -4.61 8.08 14.56
CA LYS A 51 -6.02 7.95 14.95
C LYS A 51 -6.83 7.43 13.77
N PRO A 52 -7.86 6.62 14.02
CA PRO A 52 -8.82 6.30 12.99
C PRO A 52 -9.47 7.57 12.44
N LEU A 53 -9.65 7.65 11.13
CA LEU A 53 -10.47 8.69 10.52
C LEU A 53 -11.94 8.29 10.66
N VAL A 54 -12.82 9.28 10.75
CA VAL A 54 -14.27 9.09 10.73
C VAL A 54 -14.77 9.58 9.39
N LEU A 55 -15.65 8.83 8.76
CA LEU A 55 -16.25 9.03 7.45
C LEU A 55 -17.75 9.01 7.72
N GLY A 56 -18.38 10.16 7.54
CA GLY A 56 -19.81 10.30 7.54
C GLY A 56 -20.44 9.77 6.26
N LYS A 57 -21.77 9.73 6.24
CA LYS A 57 -22.58 9.15 5.15
C LYS A 57 -22.37 9.79 3.78
N THR A 58 -21.93 11.04 3.75
CA THR A 58 -21.71 11.80 2.51
C THR A 58 -20.24 12.02 2.21
N ASP A 59 -19.36 11.46 3.03
CA ASP A 59 -17.94 11.71 2.92
C ASP A 59 -17.29 10.80 1.89
N THR A 60 -16.15 11.26 1.41
CA THR A 60 -15.29 10.53 0.49
C THR A 60 -13.90 10.43 1.10
N ILE A 61 -13.29 9.26 0.98
CA ILE A 61 -11.88 9.03 1.29
C ILE A 61 -11.09 9.26 0.02
N LYS A 62 -10.14 10.19 0.07
CA LYS A 62 -9.15 10.38 -0.97
C LYS A 62 -7.77 10.01 -0.45
N VAL A 63 -7.12 9.03 -1.07
CA VAL A 63 -5.75 8.64 -0.77
C VAL A 63 -4.86 9.07 -1.93
N SER A 64 -3.71 9.66 -1.63
CA SER A 64 -2.68 10.02 -2.60
C SER A 64 -1.29 9.66 -2.10
N LEU A 65 -0.41 9.25 -3.02
CA LEU A 65 0.98 8.88 -2.74
C LEU A 65 1.81 8.90 -4.02
N THR A 66 3.13 8.80 -3.88
CA THR A 66 4.06 8.54 -4.99
C THR A 66 4.74 7.20 -4.76
N THR A 67 4.51 6.22 -5.62
CA THR A 67 5.16 4.91 -5.53
C THR A 67 6.60 4.96 -6.00
N THR A 68 7.46 4.20 -5.35
CA THR A 68 8.89 4.10 -5.65
C THR A 68 9.34 2.65 -5.75
N GLU A 69 10.37 2.41 -6.56
CA GLU A 69 11.08 1.13 -6.62
C GLU A 69 12.57 1.44 -6.49
N ALA A 70 13.25 0.83 -5.51
CA ALA A 70 14.64 1.17 -5.16
C ALA A 70 14.86 2.67 -4.88
N GLY A 71 13.84 3.36 -4.37
CA GLY A 71 13.89 4.79 -4.03
C GLY A 71 13.49 5.74 -5.17
N GLU A 72 13.41 5.25 -6.41
CA GLU A 72 13.08 6.08 -7.57
C GLU A 72 11.57 6.07 -7.87
N PRO A 73 10.94 7.22 -8.18
CA PRO A 73 9.53 7.28 -8.57
C PRO A 73 9.24 6.40 -9.79
N LYS A 74 8.33 5.44 -9.62
CA LYS A 74 8.01 4.48 -10.69
C LYS A 74 6.56 4.04 -10.60
N ARG A 75 5.95 3.78 -11.76
CA ARG A 75 4.60 3.22 -11.87
C ARG A 75 4.63 1.69 -11.74
N PRO A 76 3.99 1.10 -10.73
CA PRO A 76 3.84 -0.35 -10.64
C PRO A 76 2.78 -0.86 -11.63
N HIS A 77 2.83 -2.15 -11.99
CA HIS A 77 1.77 -2.80 -12.77
C HIS A 77 0.50 -3.01 -11.94
N GLN A 78 0.65 -3.25 -10.63
CA GLN A 78 -0.43 -3.45 -9.68
C GLN A 78 -0.30 -2.44 -8.54
N ALA A 79 -1.39 -1.72 -8.26
CA ALA A 79 -1.50 -0.81 -7.14
C ALA A 79 -2.94 -0.80 -6.63
N PHE A 80 -3.15 -1.34 -5.44
CA PHE A 80 -4.47 -1.41 -4.81
C PHE A 80 -4.42 -0.94 -3.36
N LEU A 81 -5.45 -0.21 -2.95
CA LEU A 81 -5.78 0.01 -1.56
C LEU A 81 -6.81 -1.05 -1.16
N ILE A 82 -6.43 -1.96 -0.28
CA ILE A 82 -7.29 -3.01 0.25
C ILE A 82 -7.84 -2.54 1.59
N LEU A 83 -9.16 -2.44 1.70
CA LEU A 83 -9.83 -2.24 2.99
C LEU A 83 -10.16 -3.61 3.58
N THR A 84 -9.76 -3.87 4.82
CA THR A 84 -9.91 -5.15 5.50
C THR A 84 -10.59 -4.96 6.85
N GLU A 85 -11.70 -5.66 7.05
CA GLU A 85 -12.43 -5.73 8.32
C GLU A 85 -11.77 -6.70 9.32
N SER A 86 -12.21 -6.70 10.57
CA SER A 86 -11.71 -7.61 11.62
C SER A 86 -11.94 -9.09 11.31
N THR A 87 -13.04 -9.43 10.62
CA THR A 87 -13.35 -10.82 10.20
C THR A 87 -12.48 -11.31 9.05
N GLY A 88 -11.75 -10.41 8.38
CA GLY A 88 -10.99 -10.70 7.17
C GLY A 88 -11.72 -10.40 5.87
N LEU A 89 -12.93 -9.81 5.91
CA LEU A 89 -13.59 -9.31 4.70
C LEU A 89 -12.75 -8.20 4.06
N GLU A 90 -12.49 -8.33 2.76
CA GLU A 90 -11.66 -7.38 2.00
C GLU A 90 -12.44 -6.70 0.87
N ALA A 91 -12.10 -5.42 0.64
CA ALA A 91 -12.58 -4.63 -0.49
C ALA A 91 -11.39 -3.95 -1.20
N PRO A 92 -11.03 -4.39 -2.42
CA PRO A 92 -9.93 -3.82 -3.18
C PRO A 92 -10.37 -2.58 -3.97
N PHE A 93 -9.59 -1.50 -3.88
CA PHE A 93 -9.77 -0.28 -4.67
C PHE A 93 -8.49 0.04 -5.46
N PRO A 94 -8.53 -0.01 -6.80
CA PRO A 94 -7.34 0.28 -7.62
C PRO A 94 -6.94 1.76 -7.51
N LEU A 95 -5.63 2.02 -7.42
CA LEU A 95 -5.11 3.38 -7.53
C LEU A 95 -5.04 3.79 -9.01
N LYS A 96 -5.49 5.01 -9.31
CA LYS A 96 -5.25 5.67 -10.59
C LYS A 96 -3.80 6.13 -10.63
N MET A 97 -2.95 5.36 -11.30
CA MET A 97 -1.50 5.63 -11.40
C MET A 97 -1.13 6.45 -12.64
N LYS A 98 -0.29 7.45 -12.45
CA LYS A 98 0.40 8.19 -13.51
C LYS A 98 1.76 7.56 -13.81
N ALA A 99 2.33 7.88 -14.98
CA ALA A 99 3.68 7.42 -15.35
C ALA A 99 4.76 7.88 -14.36
N SER A 100 4.55 9.02 -13.69
CA SER A 100 5.46 9.58 -12.68
C SER A 100 5.44 8.85 -11.33
N GLY A 101 4.76 7.71 -11.20
CA GLY A 101 4.55 7.01 -9.93
C GLY A 101 3.50 7.64 -9.01
N LYS A 102 2.91 8.79 -9.36
CA LYS A 102 1.84 9.39 -8.56
C LYS A 102 0.55 8.57 -8.68
N GLY A 103 -0.03 8.20 -7.54
CA GLY A 103 -1.23 7.39 -7.44
C GLY A 103 -2.31 8.07 -6.61
N GLU A 104 -3.58 7.93 -7.03
CA GLU A 104 -4.73 8.40 -6.26
C GLU A 104 -5.86 7.35 -6.24
N ALA A 105 -6.49 7.15 -5.08
CA ALA A 105 -7.74 6.43 -4.94
C ALA A 105 -8.78 7.34 -4.30
N GLU A 106 -10.00 7.33 -4.83
CA GLU A 106 -11.13 8.11 -4.31
C GLU A 106 -12.30 7.15 -4.10
N ILE A 107 -12.80 7.07 -2.88
CA ILE A 107 -13.78 6.08 -2.44
C ILE A 107 -14.88 6.84 -1.69
N SER A 108 -16.07 6.96 -2.28
CA SER A 108 -17.21 7.51 -1.56
C SER A 108 -17.79 6.45 -0.61
N GLN A 109 -18.40 6.88 0.50
CA GLN A 109 -18.98 5.95 1.49
C GLN A 109 -20.02 4.99 0.86
N LYS A 110 -20.76 5.44 -0.16
CA LYS A 110 -21.70 4.63 -0.95
C LYS A 110 -21.06 3.50 -1.79
N ASP A 111 -19.75 3.60 -2.05
CA ASP A 111 -19.01 2.62 -2.85
C ASP A 111 -18.41 1.51 -1.97
N LEU A 112 -18.51 1.66 -0.64
CA LEU A 112 -18.06 0.66 0.32
C LEU A 112 -19.08 -0.47 0.46
N PRO A 113 -18.65 -1.74 0.55
CA PRO A 113 -19.52 -2.84 0.92
C PRO A 113 -20.23 -2.54 2.25
N ILE A 114 -21.53 -2.86 2.32
CA ILE A 114 -22.34 -2.59 3.52
C ILE A 114 -21.76 -3.23 4.79
N GLN A 115 -21.14 -4.40 4.65
CA GLN A 115 -20.48 -5.11 5.76
C GLN A 115 -19.36 -4.26 6.38
N LEU A 116 -18.58 -3.55 5.56
CA LEU A 116 -17.53 -2.63 6.03
C LEU A 116 -18.15 -1.44 6.80
N LEU A 117 -19.29 -0.93 6.34
CA LEU A 117 -19.98 0.19 7.00
C LEU A 117 -20.57 -0.18 8.36
N LEU A 118 -20.89 -1.46 8.56
CA LEU A 118 -21.48 -1.99 9.79
C LEU A 118 -20.43 -2.50 10.79
N SER A 119 -19.15 -2.45 10.45
CA SER A 119 -18.06 -2.91 11.33
C SER A 119 -18.00 -2.08 12.62
N ASP A 120 -18.10 -2.76 13.76
CA ASP A 120 -17.93 -2.16 15.09
C ASP A 120 -16.48 -1.76 15.38
N GLU A 121 -15.53 -2.44 14.71
CA GLU A 121 -14.10 -2.21 14.81
C GLU A 121 -13.58 -1.30 13.68
N PRO A 122 -12.48 -0.56 13.90
CA PRO A 122 -11.88 0.23 12.83
C PRO A 122 -11.31 -0.64 11.69
N ILE A 123 -11.78 -0.39 10.48
CA ILE A 123 -11.37 -1.03 9.22
C ILE A 123 -9.92 -0.66 8.91
N LYS A 124 -9.11 -1.66 8.60
CA LYS A 124 -7.70 -1.47 8.19
C LYS A 124 -7.64 -1.15 6.70
N ALA A 125 -6.75 -0.27 6.29
CA ALA A 125 -6.36 -0.13 4.88
C ALA A 125 -4.92 -0.58 4.67
N ASN A 126 -4.69 -1.40 3.65
CA ASN A 126 -3.38 -1.91 3.26
C ASN A 126 -3.09 -1.50 1.82
N LEU A 127 -1.87 -1.05 1.55
CA LEU A 127 -1.42 -0.80 0.19
C LEU A 127 -0.73 -2.05 -0.34
N VAL A 128 -1.14 -2.49 -1.54
CA VAL A 128 -0.53 -3.59 -2.28
C VAL A 128 0.08 -3.01 -3.54
N LEU A 129 1.41 -3.08 -3.65
CA LEU A 129 2.18 -2.66 -4.82
C LEU A 129 2.93 -3.86 -5.41
N GLY A 130 2.90 -4.00 -6.73
CA GLY A 130 3.57 -5.09 -7.40
C GLY A 130 3.83 -4.83 -8.89
N SER A 131 4.88 -5.46 -9.41
CA SER A 131 5.22 -5.46 -10.83
C SER A 131 5.79 -6.81 -11.22
N PHE A 132 5.79 -7.12 -12.51
CA PHE A 132 6.53 -8.26 -13.04
C PHE A 132 8.03 -8.04 -12.83
N GLY A 133 8.78 -9.11 -12.55
CA GLY A 133 10.23 -9.06 -12.33
C GLY A 133 10.66 -9.59 -10.96
N SER A 134 11.89 -9.29 -10.56
CA SER A 134 12.49 -9.75 -9.30
C SER A 134 12.10 -8.90 -8.09
N SER A 135 11.29 -7.86 -8.26
CA SER A 135 10.99 -6.91 -7.19
C SER A 135 10.04 -7.47 -6.16
N GLN A 136 10.33 -7.25 -4.88
CA GLN A 136 9.49 -7.73 -3.78
C GLN A 136 8.18 -6.94 -3.71
N PRO A 137 7.01 -7.63 -3.68
CA PRO A 137 5.73 -6.97 -3.46
C PRO A 137 5.69 -6.39 -2.05
N SER A 138 5.10 -5.20 -1.89
CA SER A 138 4.94 -4.59 -0.58
C SER A 138 3.49 -4.69 -0.09
N HIS A 139 3.33 -5.23 1.12
CA HIS A 139 2.09 -5.23 1.91
C HIS A 139 2.28 -4.28 3.07
N LEU A 140 1.84 -3.04 2.91
CA LEU A 140 2.04 -1.99 3.90
C LEU A 140 0.71 -1.71 4.59
N PRO A 141 0.54 -2.08 5.87
CA PRO A 141 -0.66 -1.73 6.58
C PRO A 141 -0.61 -0.27 6.96
N ARG A 142 -1.78 0.41 6.91
CA ARG A 142 -2.35 1.27 7.97
C ARG A 142 -3.08 2.51 7.42
N LEU A 143 -4.40 2.38 7.30
CA LEU A 143 -5.36 3.38 7.76
C LEU A 143 -6.36 2.67 8.68
N ARG A 144 -6.84 3.33 9.74
CA ARG A 144 -7.98 2.83 10.52
C ARG A 144 -9.19 3.73 10.22
N TYR A 145 -10.33 3.17 9.88
CA TYR A 145 -11.56 3.92 9.63
C TYR A 145 -12.72 3.32 10.44
N ARG A 146 -13.57 4.14 11.08
CA ARG A 146 -14.76 3.67 11.79
C ARG A 146 -16.06 4.16 11.13
N GLY A 147 -16.91 3.22 10.73
CA GLY A 147 -18.30 3.42 10.32
C GLY A 147 -19.08 4.28 11.29
N SER A 148 -19.72 5.36 10.81
CA SER A 148 -20.86 5.95 11.52
C SER A 148 -22.12 5.57 10.77
N ALA A 149 -22.95 4.74 11.39
CA ALA A 149 -24.30 4.44 10.93
C ALA A 149 -25.22 5.66 10.98
#